data_AF-A0A1E7J695-F1
#
_entry.id   AF-A0A1E7J695-F1
#
_cell.length_a   1.000
_cell.length_b   1.000
_cell.length_c   1.000
_cell.angle_alpha   90.00
_cell.angle_beta   90.00
_cell.angle_gamma   90.00
#
_symmetry.space_group_name_H-M   'P 1'
#
loop_
_entity.id
_entity.type
_entity.pdbx_description
1 polymer ?
#
loop_
_entity_poly.entity_id
_entity_poly.type
_entity_poly.pdbx_seq_one_letter_code
_entity_poly.pdbx_strand_id
1 'polypeptide(L)'
;MLKRSVDIFLSFTGLIILAPCFLVVAILIKLDSRGPVFFRQVRIGQGGKPFQILKFRTMMEAEHWTGPTLSPRNDPRVTALGGILRRFKVNELPQLLNVLKGDMSFVGPRPEVPEFVRLYSHEEKKILSVRPGIVGPSQISMRNEEELYQDGVDPKEYYVRYILPEKLKIDLEYVNGRSLMKDAVHLLHGIVVTVTGAITRRHLFQNAEQIALFVCDAFFCTFSYFLAYSLRMEGELPPIQMAVIIRTLPYVVIVRMFAFAYFGLYGTLIRYVSFDEVIKVVKGATVSSILIILLTFFIGERSHPRSVFAIDWFILVCFLAGYRLSFKALRDYLNRRKDKSHKNFLIYGAGNMGDLALRYLRMQAAGNVVAFIDDDPKKIRKSFHGLKVLGNRYDIESLVGLYGIDQIMIAIRNIGSEDLEHMKSLCEKANVGYEIFALAN
;
A
#
# COMPACT_ATOMS: atom_id res chain seq x y z
N MET A 1 32.90 -26.84 0.05
CA MET A 1 31.82 -27.83 0.24
C MET A 1 30.84 -27.41 1.34
N LEU A 2 31.30 -26.95 2.51
CA LEU A 2 30.43 -26.52 3.63
C LEU A 2 29.31 -25.54 3.25
N LYS A 3 29.62 -24.43 2.54
CA LYS A 3 28.61 -23.46 2.07
C LYS A 3 27.48 -24.13 1.27
N ARG A 4 27.84 -25.05 0.38
CA ARG A 4 26.87 -25.74 -0.49
C ARG A 4 25.93 -26.65 0.32
N SER A 5 26.45 -27.35 1.32
CA SER A 5 25.63 -28.18 2.20
C SER A 5 24.64 -27.33 3.01
N VAL A 6 25.08 -26.17 3.50
CA VAL A 6 24.20 -25.20 4.18
C VAL A 6 23.12 -24.68 3.24
N ASP A 7 23.48 -24.30 2.01
CA ASP A 7 22.52 -23.85 0.99
C ASP A 7 21.45 -24.90 0.71
N ILE A 8 21.83 -26.17 0.53
CA ILE A 8 20.89 -27.28 0.29
C ILE A 8 19.96 -27.47 1.49
N PHE A 9 20.52 -27.57 2.70
CA PHE A 9 19.75 -27.80 3.92
C PHE A 9 18.72 -26.68 4.18
N LEU A 10 19.16 -25.42 4.10
CA LEU A 10 18.29 -24.27 4.34
C LEU A 10 17.24 -24.10 3.24
N SER A 11 17.59 -24.34 1.97
CA SER A 11 16.63 -24.22 0.86
C SER A 11 15.58 -25.31 0.91
N PHE A 12 15.97 -26.56 1.17
CA PHE A 12 15.04 -27.68 1.35
C PHE A 12 14.08 -27.42 2.52
N THR A 13 14.62 -27.04 3.69
CA THR A 13 13.81 -26.74 4.88
C THR A 13 12.87 -25.56 4.62
N GLY A 14 13.38 -24.49 3.99
CA GLY A 14 12.60 -23.31 3.63
C GLY A 14 11.46 -23.63 2.67
N LEU A 15 11.68 -24.50 1.67
CA LEU A 15 10.63 -24.92 0.73
C LEU A 15 9.51 -25.68 1.42
N ILE A 16 9.81 -26.55 2.38
CA ILE A 16 8.79 -27.27 3.16
C ILE A 16 7.98 -26.29 4.00
N ILE A 17 8.64 -25.42 4.76
CA ILE A 17 7.98 -24.44 5.63
C ILE A 17 7.12 -23.46 4.82
N LEU A 18 7.61 -23.03 3.65
CA LEU A 18 6.92 -22.05 2.80
C LEU A 18 5.92 -22.66 1.83
N ALA A 19 5.78 -24.00 1.75
CA ALA A 19 4.87 -24.65 0.81
C ALA A 19 3.40 -24.17 0.94
N PRO A 20 2.82 -23.98 2.14
CA PRO A 20 1.47 -23.42 2.27
C PRO A 20 1.37 -21.99 1.73
N CYS A 21 2.40 -21.17 1.99
CA CYS A 21 2.49 -19.80 1.46
C CYS A 21 2.57 -19.80 -0.07
N PHE A 22 3.35 -20.70 -0.67
CA PHE A 22 3.48 -20.83 -2.12
C PHE A 22 2.15 -21.18 -2.77
N LEU A 23 1.35 -22.07 -2.15
CA LEU A 23 0.02 -22.42 -2.62
C LEU A 23 -0.93 -21.21 -2.60
N VAL A 24 -0.97 -20.47 -1.49
CA VAL A 24 -1.81 -19.27 -1.37
C VAL A 24 -1.41 -18.22 -2.41
N VAL A 25 -0.12 -17.92 -2.53
CA VAL A 25 0.39 -16.95 -3.52
C VAL A 25 0.08 -17.41 -4.95
N ALA A 26 0.20 -18.71 -5.25
CA ALA A 26 -0.12 -19.26 -6.56
C ALA A 26 -1.61 -19.08 -6.93
N ILE A 27 -2.52 -19.33 -5.98
CA ILE A 27 -3.95 -19.10 -6.15
C ILE A 27 -4.22 -17.62 -6.39
N LEU A 28 -3.67 -16.74 -5.55
CA LEU A 28 -3.85 -15.29 -5.69
C LEU A 28 -3.35 -14.77 -7.04
N ILE A 29 -2.21 -15.26 -7.54
CA ILE A 29 -1.68 -14.87 -8.87
C ILE A 29 -2.62 -15.31 -10.00
N LYS A 30 -3.26 -16.48 -9.88
CA LYS A 30 -4.22 -16.98 -10.87
C LYS A 30 -5.54 -16.21 -10.87
N LEU A 31 -5.94 -15.69 -9.70
CA LEU A 31 -7.12 -14.84 -9.57
C LEU A 31 -6.85 -13.41 -10.04
N ASP A 32 -5.62 -12.92 -9.88
CA ASP A 32 -5.21 -11.55 -10.22
C ASP A 32 -5.00 -11.33 -11.74
N SER A 33 -4.43 -12.31 -12.46
CA SER A 33 -4.23 -12.18 -13.92
C SER A 33 -4.13 -13.54 -14.65
N ARG A 34 -4.47 -13.58 -15.95
CA ARG A 34 -4.32 -14.79 -16.80
C ARG A 34 -2.86 -15.10 -17.09
N GLY A 35 -2.47 -16.38 -17.10
CA GLY A 35 -1.12 -16.88 -17.44
C GLY A 35 -0.47 -17.74 -16.33
N PRO A 36 0.84 -18.07 -16.41
CA PRO A 36 1.50 -18.98 -15.47
C PRO A 36 1.78 -18.35 -14.09
N VAL A 37 1.87 -19.18 -13.04
CA VAL A 37 2.20 -18.73 -11.67
C VAL A 37 3.65 -18.24 -11.58
N PHE A 38 4.56 -18.96 -12.24
CA PHE A 38 5.98 -18.68 -12.18
C PHE A 38 6.45 -17.95 -13.43
N PHE A 39 7.25 -16.91 -13.22
CA PHE A 39 8.03 -16.24 -14.23
C PHE A 39 9.44 -16.86 -14.32
N ARG A 40 9.94 -17.01 -15.54
CA ARG A 40 11.27 -17.57 -15.82
C ARG A 40 12.06 -16.64 -16.72
N GLN A 41 13.34 -16.43 -16.42
CA GLN A 41 14.23 -15.62 -17.25
C GLN A 41 15.64 -16.20 -17.28
N VAL A 42 16.31 -16.14 -18.43
CA VAL A 42 17.71 -16.59 -18.53
C VAL A 42 18.62 -15.57 -17.85
N ARG A 43 19.49 -16.07 -16.98
CA ARG A 43 20.53 -15.31 -16.27
C ARG A 43 21.86 -16.05 -16.33
N ILE A 44 22.95 -15.34 -16.09
CA ILE A 44 24.29 -15.92 -16.04
C ILE A 44 24.64 -16.27 -14.59
N GLY A 45 25.04 -17.52 -14.37
CA GLY A 45 25.49 -18.06 -13.09
C GLY A 45 27.00 -18.28 -13.04
N GLN A 46 27.40 -19.14 -12.11
CA GLN A 46 28.81 -19.44 -11.88
C GLN A 46 29.50 -19.99 -13.13
N GLY A 47 30.70 -19.48 -13.42
CA GLY A 47 31.51 -19.85 -14.57
C GLY A 47 30.91 -19.40 -15.92
N GLY A 48 30.02 -18.40 -15.90
CA GLY A 48 29.37 -17.91 -17.12
C GLY A 48 28.24 -18.80 -17.64
N LYS A 49 27.82 -19.83 -16.87
CA LYS A 49 26.80 -20.78 -17.30
C LYS A 49 25.40 -20.17 -17.25
N PRO A 50 24.60 -20.22 -18.33
CA PRO A 50 23.24 -19.72 -18.30
C PRO A 50 22.33 -20.65 -17.48
N PHE A 51 21.40 -20.07 -16.73
CA PHE A 51 20.34 -20.79 -16.01
C PHE A 51 19.03 -20.00 -16.02
N GLN A 52 17.91 -20.66 -15.74
CA GLN A 52 16.60 -19.99 -15.62
C GLN A 52 16.34 -19.60 -14.18
N ILE A 53 16.33 -18.29 -13.89
CA ILE A 53 15.89 -17.78 -12.58
C ILE A 53 14.37 -17.92 -12.47
N LEU A 54 13.91 -18.42 -11.32
CA LEU A 54 12.49 -18.62 -11.03
C LEU A 54 11.96 -17.53 -10.09
N LYS A 55 10.85 -16.91 -10.43
CA LYS A 55 10.14 -15.94 -9.57
C LYS A 55 8.65 -16.18 -9.61
N PHE A 56 7.92 -15.70 -8.62
CA PHE A 56 6.47 -15.53 -8.80
C PHE A 56 6.23 -14.44 -9.83
N ARG A 57 5.22 -14.65 -10.65
CA ARG A 57 4.80 -13.66 -11.63
C ARG A 57 4.17 -12.46 -10.92
N THR A 58 4.62 -11.27 -11.30
CA THR A 58 4.13 -9.99 -10.75
C THR A 58 3.72 -9.02 -11.85
N MET A 59 3.76 -9.46 -13.11
CA MET A 59 3.47 -8.65 -14.28
C MET A 59 2.48 -9.40 -15.17
N MET A 60 1.62 -8.65 -15.85
CA MET A 60 0.75 -9.18 -16.88
C MET A 60 1.59 -9.73 -18.04
N GLU A 61 1.11 -10.82 -18.62
CA GLU A 61 1.70 -11.41 -19.81
C GLU A 61 1.36 -10.50 -20.99
N ALA A 62 2.35 -9.78 -21.50
CA ALA A 62 2.18 -8.94 -22.65
C ALA A 62 2.66 -9.73 -23.87
N GLU A 63 1.73 -10.33 -24.61
CA GLU A 63 2.01 -11.19 -25.77
C GLU A 63 2.89 -10.49 -26.84
N HIS A 64 2.99 -9.15 -26.81
CA HIS A 64 3.74 -8.35 -27.78
C HIS A 64 4.56 -7.20 -27.13
N TRP A 65 5.03 -7.35 -25.88
CA TRP A 65 5.84 -6.29 -25.27
C TRP A 65 7.25 -6.21 -25.86
N THR A 66 7.53 -5.11 -26.55
CA THR A 66 8.84 -4.76 -27.12
C THR A 66 9.66 -3.79 -26.27
N GLY A 67 9.13 -3.38 -25.10
CA GLY A 67 9.81 -2.45 -24.21
C GLY A 67 10.93 -3.10 -23.38
N PRO A 68 11.59 -2.32 -22.50
CA PRO A 68 12.79 -2.77 -21.80
C PRO A 68 12.56 -3.98 -20.88
N THR A 69 13.60 -4.82 -20.79
CA THR A 69 13.70 -5.92 -19.82
C THR A 69 13.77 -5.41 -18.38
N LEU A 70 14.24 -4.17 -18.21
CA LEU A 70 14.25 -3.46 -16.95
C LEU A 70 12.85 -2.95 -16.60
N SER A 71 12.56 -2.88 -15.31
CA SER A 71 11.26 -2.48 -14.78
C SER A 71 11.44 -1.19 -13.98
N PRO A 72 11.34 -0.01 -14.60
CA PRO A 72 11.40 1.26 -13.88
C PRO A 72 10.16 1.45 -12.99
N ARG A 73 10.17 2.48 -12.15
CA ARG A 73 9.05 2.87 -11.31
C ARG A 73 7.76 3.02 -12.13
N ASN A 74 6.65 2.52 -11.59
CA ASN A 74 5.32 2.54 -12.21
C ASN A 74 5.21 1.81 -13.56
N ASP A 75 5.96 0.73 -13.76
CA ASP A 75 5.80 -0.11 -14.94
C ASP A 75 4.35 -0.61 -15.06
N PRO A 76 3.63 -0.27 -16.15
CA PRO A 76 2.19 -0.55 -16.30
C PRO A 76 1.88 -2.04 -16.39
N ARG A 77 2.89 -2.88 -16.63
CA ARG A 77 2.73 -4.34 -16.63
C ARG A 77 2.53 -4.89 -15.23
N VAL A 78 2.97 -4.18 -14.18
CA VAL A 78 2.92 -4.68 -12.80
C VAL A 78 1.48 -4.74 -12.31
N THR A 79 1.04 -5.92 -11.87
CA THR A 79 -0.31 -6.08 -11.32
C THR A 79 -0.42 -5.54 -9.89
N ALA A 80 -1.64 -5.33 -9.40
CA ALA A 80 -1.85 -4.86 -8.03
C ALA A 80 -1.24 -5.82 -6.99
N LEU A 81 -1.53 -7.13 -7.12
CA LEU A 81 -0.89 -8.16 -6.29
C LEU A 81 0.62 -8.21 -6.55
N GLY A 82 1.04 -8.06 -7.81
CA GLY A 82 2.45 -8.04 -8.20
C GLY A 82 3.26 -6.95 -7.50
N GLY A 83 2.70 -5.75 -7.36
CA GLY A 83 3.29 -4.66 -6.59
C GLY A 83 3.51 -5.02 -5.13
N ILE A 84 2.53 -5.69 -4.49
CA ILE A 84 2.66 -6.19 -3.11
C ILE A 84 3.77 -7.23 -3.01
N LEU A 85 3.76 -8.24 -3.90
CA LEU A 85 4.75 -9.31 -3.89
C LEU A 85 6.19 -8.80 -4.08
N ARG A 86 6.38 -7.79 -4.94
CA ARG A 86 7.68 -7.11 -5.12
C ARG A 86 8.12 -6.32 -3.91
N ARG A 87 7.18 -5.57 -3.31
CA ARG A 87 7.45 -4.72 -2.16
C ARG A 87 7.99 -5.53 -0.98
N PHE A 88 7.39 -6.68 -0.71
CA PHE A 88 7.83 -7.62 0.33
C PHE A 88 8.89 -8.62 -0.15
N LYS A 89 9.35 -8.53 -1.41
CA LYS A 89 10.27 -9.48 -2.08
C LYS A 89 9.82 -10.95 -2.02
N VAL A 90 8.54 -11.20 -1.74
CA VAL A 90 7.92 -12.53 -1.75
C VAL A 90 8.02 -13.15 -3.13
N ASN A 91 8.03 -12.32 -4.19
CA ASN A 91 8.19 -12.79 -5.56
C ASN A 91 9.53 -13.50 -5.82
N GLU A 92 10.55 -13.30 -4.99
CA GLU A 92 11.86 -13.93 -5.14
C GLU A 92 11.99 -15.27 -4.42
N LEU A 93 11.03 -15.66 -3.56
CA LEU A 93 11.08 -16.92 -2.81
C LEU A 93 11.18 -18.20 -3.67
N PRO A 94 10.58 -18.29 -4.89
CA PRO A 94 10.77 -19.46 -5.74
C PRO A 94 12.23 -19.73 -6.14
N GLN A 95 13.14 -18.74 -6.00
CA GLN A 95 14.57 -18.94 -6.20
C GLN A 95 15.19 -19.93 -5.22
N LEU A 96 14.53 -20.28 -4.12
CA LEU A 96 14.95 -21.39 -3.25
C LEU A 96 15.08 -22.71 -4.03
N LEU A 97 14.28 -22.92 -5.08
CA LEU A 97 14.43 -24.06 -5.98
C LEU A 97 15.72 -23.97 -6.81
N ASN A 98 16.12 -22.77 -7.24
CA ASN A 98 17.40 -22.55 -7.92
C ASN A 98 18.59 -22.78 -6.98
N VAL A 99 18.46 -22.40 -5.71
CA VAL A 99 19.45 -22.71 -4.67
C VAL A 99 19.52 -24.21 -4.46
N LEU A 100 18.40 -24.90 -4.27
CA LEU A 100 18.38 -26.36 -4.07
C LEU A 100 19.03 -27.09 -5.26
N LYS A 101 18.70 -26.70 -6.50
CA LYS A 101 19.27 -27.25 -7.73
C LYS A 101 20.78 -26.99 -7.89
N GLY A 102 21.27 -25.90 -7.31
CA GLY A 102 22.70 -25.53 -7.31
C GLY A 102 23.09 -24.47 -8.34
N ASP A 103 22.11 -23.86 -9.00
CA ASP A 103 22.30 -22.72 -9.90
C ASP A 103 22.64 -21.45 -9.09
N MET A 104 22.09 -21.33 -7.88
CA MET A 104 22.23 -20.19 -6.97
C MET A 104 22.71 -20.61 -5.56
N SER A 105 23.01 -19.62 -4.73
CA SER A 105 23.36 -19.67 -3.31
C SER A 105 22.41 -18.76 -2.53
N PHE A 106 22.30 -18.88 -1.21
CA PHE A 106 21.56 -17.88 -0.42
C PHE A 106 22.21 -16.50 -0.52
N VAL A 107 23.54 -16.45 -0.39
CA VAL A 107 24.32 -15.21 -0.42
C VAL A 107 25.30 -15.21 -1.58
N GLY A 108 25.28 -14.13 -2.35
CA GLY A 108 26.16 -13.90 -3.50
C GLY A 108 25.70 -12.71 -4.37
N PRO A 109 26.46 -12.35 -5.40
CA PRO A 109 26.08 -11.31 -6.36
C PRO A 109 24.75 -11.61 -7.06
N ARG A 110 24.00 -10.59 -7.46
CA ARG A 110 22.72 -10.81 -8.17
C ARG A 110 23.01 -11.36 -9.58
N PRO A 111 22.33 -12.42 -10.02
CA PRO A 111 22.57 -12.97 -11.36
C PRO A 111 22.05 -11.99 -12.43
N GLU A 112 22.89 -11.67 -13.41
CA GLU A 112 22.58 -10.65 -14.41
C GLU A 112 22.12 -11.26 -15.75
N VAL A 113 21.41 -10.48 -16.58
CA VAL A 113 21.01 -10.96 -17.92
C VAL A 113 22.26 -11.11 -18.81
N PRO A 114 22.26 -12.10 -19.74
CA PRO A 114 23.39 -12.30 -20.66
C PRO A 114 23.83 -11.04 -21.40
N GLU A 115 22.88 -10.17 -21.72
CA GLU A 115 23.12 -8.91 -22.42
C GLU A 115 24.07 -7.98 -21.69
N PHE A 116 23.87 -7.74 -20.39
CA PHE A 116 24.74 -6.85 -19.61
C PHE A 116 26.04 -7.52 -19.20
N VAL A 117 26.04 -8.85 -19.03
CA VAL A 117 27.26 -9.61 -18.72
C VAL A 117 28.29 -9.51 -19.85
N ARG A 118 27.85 -9.33 -21.10
CA ARG A 118 28.75 -9.09 -22.24
C ARG A 118 29.52 -7.78 -22.12
N LEU A 119 29.04 -6.82 -21.34
CA LEU A 119 29.68 -5.53 -21.10
C LEU A 119 30.76 -5.59 -20.02
N TYR A 120 30.88 -6.72 -19.30
CA TYR A 120 31.82 -6.82 -18.18
C TYR A 120 33.27 -6.84 -18.69
N SER A 121 34.10 -6.01 -18.09
CA SER A 121 35.55 -6.06 -18.18
C SER A 121 36.10 -7.39 -17.65
N HIS A 122 37.38 -7.65 -17.91
CA HIS A 122 38.06 -8.85 -17.42
C HIS A 122 38.06 -8.94 -15.89
N GLU A 123 38.18 -7.81 -15.21
CA GLU A 123 38.11 -7.73 -13.76
C GLU A 123 36.69 -8.01 -13.24
N GLU A 124 35.66 -7.40 -13.83
CA GLU A 124 34.26 -7.60 -13.43
C GLU A 124 33.78 -9.05 -13.63
N LYS A 125 34.34 -9.77 -14.61
CA LYS A 125 34.06 -11.20 -14.80
C LYS A 125 34.45 -12.07 -13.60
N LYS A 126 35.29 -11.59 -12.67
CA LYS A 126 35.55 -12.28 -11.40
C LYS A 126 34.28 -12.50 -10.57
N ILE A 127 33.25 -11.66 -10.73
CA ILE A 127 31.93 -11.86 -10.11
C ILE A 127 31.34 -13.23 -10.48
N LEU A 128 31.56 -13.70 -11.71
CA LEU A 128 31.07 -14.98 -12.20
C LEU A 128 31.83 -16.19 -11.63
N SER A 129 32.90 -15.97 -10.86
CA SER A 129 33.64 -17.07 -10.19
C SER A 129 32.83 -17.73 -9.07
N VAL A 130 31.76 -17.08 -8.60
CA VAL A 130 30.93 -17.52 -7.47
C VAL A 130 29.51 -17.82 -7.92
N ARG A 131 28.76 -18.61 -7.14
CA ARG A 131 27.33 -18.76 -7.37
C ARG A 131 26.62 -17.45 -7.04
N PRO A 132 25.70 -16.99 -7.91
CA PRO A 132 24.87 -15.85 -7.60
C PRO A 132 23.97 -16.10 -6.38
N GLY A 133 23.58 -15.03 -5.69
CA GLY A 133 22.80 -15.05 -4.46
C GLY A 133 21.31 -14.72 -4.65
N ILE A 134 20.46 -15.23 -3.76
CA ILE A 134 19.13 -14.64 -3.53
C ILE A 134 19.30 -13.28 -2.86
N VAL A 135 20.18 -13.21 -1.86
CA VAL A 135 20.58 -11.99 -1.15
C VAL A 135 22.02 -11.65 -1.54
N GLY A 136 22.27 -10.38 -1.84
CA GLY A 136 23.57 -9.90 -2.27
C GLY A 136 23.83 -8.49 -1.77
N PRO A 137 25.10 -8.09 -1.65
CA PRO A 137 25.47 -6.77 -1.15
C PRO A 137 24.87 -5.64 -2.00
N SER A 138 24.94 -5.74 -3.34
CA SER A 138 24.30 -4.78 -4.23
C SER A 138 22.77 -4.75 -4.09
N GLN A 139 22.13 -5.90 -3.85
CA GLN A 139 20.68 -5.98 -3.65
C GLN A 139 20.23 -5.31 -2.35
N ILE A 140 21.07 -5.33 -1.32
CA ILE A 140 20.79 -4.69 -0.03
C ILE A 140 20.95 -3.18 -0.19
N SER A 141 22.08 -2.72 -0.74
CA SER A 141 22.37 -1.30 -0.93
C SER A 141 21.43 -0.64 -1.94
N MET A 142 21.05 -1.35 -3.00
CA MET A 142 20.19 -0.85 -4.09
C MET A 142 18.82 -1.53 -4.07
N ARG A 143 18.23 -1.75 -2.89
CA ARG A 143 16.93 -2.44 -2.71
C ARG A 143 15.81 -1.87 -3.59
N ASN A 144 15.79 -0.55 -3.70
CA ASN A 144 14.83 0.25 -4.47
C ASN A 144 15.44 0.74 -5.79
N GLU A 145 16.24 -0.10 -6.48
CA GLU A 145 16.83 0.22 -7.79
C GLU A 145 15.80 0.79 -8.79
N GLU A 146 14.56 0.29 -8.75
CA GLU A 146 13.44 0.76 -9.60
C GLU A 146 13.13 2.25 -9.42
N GLU A 147 13.46 2.84 -8.27
CA GLU A 147 13.25 4.27 -7.96
C GLU A 147 14.39 5.18 -8.44
N LEU A 148 15.52 4.61 -8.89
CA LEU A 148 16.69 5.38 -9.34
C LEU A 148 16.56 5.87 -10.78
N TYR A 149 15.66 5.29 -11.56
CA TYR A 149 15.45 5.65 -12.97
C TYR A 149 14.85 7.06 -13.06
N GLN A 150 15.42 7.88 -13.96
CA GLN A 150 14.91 9.21 -14.26
C GLN A 150 13.80 9.16 -15.31
N ASP A 151 12.81 10.04 -15.17
CA ASP A 151 11.73 10.17 -16.14
C ASP A 151 12.26 10.67 -17.50
N GLY A 152 11.80 10.06 -18.60
CA GLY A 152 12.15 10.48 -19.97
C GLY A 152 13.49 9.98 -20.52
N VAL A 153 14.25 9.18 -19.76
CA VAL A 153 15.51 8.56 -20.22
C VAL A 153 15.29 7.09 -20.57
N ASP A 154 16.02 6.56 -21.58
CA ASP A 154 16.02 5.13 -21.86
C ASP A 154 16.52 4.35 -20.63
N PRO A 155 15.68 3.48 -20.02
CA PRO A 155 16.06 2.72 -18.84
C PRO A 155 17.32 1.86 -19.06
N LYS A 156 17.51 1.34 -20.28
CA LYS A 156 18.65 0.48 -20.58
C LYS A 156 19.95 1.27 -20.62
N GLU A 157 19.98 2.40 -21.32
CA GLU A 157 21.14 3.30 -21.32
C GLU A 157 21.47 3.81 -19.91
N TYR A 158 20.46 4.26 -19.17
CA TYR A 158 20.64 4.75 -17.80
C TYR A 158 21.24 3.66 -16.89
N TYR A 159 20.71 2.44 -17.00
CA TYR A 159 21.20 1.30 -16.22
C TYR A 159 22.67 1.01 -16.49
N VAL A 160 23.06 0.91 -17.76
CA VAL A 160 24.45 0.60 -18.15
C VAL A 160 25.41 1.70 -17.69
N ARG A 161 24.99 2.97 -17.76
CA ARG A 161 25.87 4.11 -17.49
C ARG A 161 26.00 4.44 -16.00
N TYR A 162 24.94 4.28 -15.21
CA TYR A 162 24.90 4.79 -13.84
C TYR A 162 24.68 3.70 -12.77
N ILE A 163 23.87 2.68 -13.06
CA ILE A 163 23.49 1.67 -12.05
C ILE A 163 24.46 0.49 -12.07
N LEU A 164 24.77 -0.03 -13.25
CA LEU A 164 25.60 -1.22 -13.44
C LEU A 164 27.02 -1.03 -12.87
N PRO A 165 27.75 0.07 -13.11
CA PRO A 165 29.12 0.21 -12.60
C PRO A 165 29.19 0.18 -11.06
N GLU A 166 28.28 0.89 -10.38
CA GLU A 166 28.21 0.90 -8.91
C GLU A 166 27.85 -0.48 -8.35
N LYS A 167 26.91 -1.17 -9.02
CA LYS A 167 26.54 -2.54 -8.67
C LYS A 167 27.73 -3.50 -8.79
N LEU A 168 28.47 -3.43 -9.88
CA LEU A 168 29.64 -4.29 -10.13
C LEU A 168 30.75 -4.03 -9.11
N LYS A 169 30.99 -2.77 -8.74
CA LYS A 169 31.96 -2.41 -7.71
C LYS A 169 31.65 -3.07 -6.36
N ILE A 170 30.39 -2.98 -5.92
CA ILE A 170 29.93 -3.59 -4.66
C ILE A 170 30.04 -5.13 -4.72
N ASP A 171 29.62 -5.73 -5.82
CA ASP A 171 29.68 -7.19 -5.98
C ASP A 171 31.11 -7.72 -6.07
N LEU A 172 32.05 -6.97 -6.70
CA LEU A 172 33.47 -7.28 -6.74
C LEU A 172 34.12 -7.24 -5.36
N GLU A 173 33.80 -6.22 -4.56
CA GLU A 173 34.30 -6.10 -3.18
C GLU A 173 33.91 -7.32 -2.33
N TYR A 174 32.66 -7.77 -2.49
CA TYR A 174 32.20 -9.00 -1.84
C TYR A 174 32.94 -10.25 -2.33
N VAL A 175 33.13 -10.41 -3.65
CA VAL A 175 33.82 -11.58 -4.20
C VAL A 175 35.27 -11.65 -3.68
N ASN A 176 35.96 -10.52 -3.61
CA ASN A 176 37.34 -10.45 -3.13
C ASN A 176 37.47 -10.70 -1.62
N GLY A 177 36.48 -10.27 -0.83
CA GLY A 177 36.51 -10.36 0.62
C GLY A 177 35.66 -11.46 1.24
N ARG A 178 35.17 -12.44 0.47
CA ARG A 178 34.13 -13.38 0.88
C ARG A 178 34.54 -14.27 2.07
N SER A 179 33.62 -14.45 3.03
CA SER A 179 33.75 -15.43 4.11
C SER A 179 32.37 -15.89 4.59
N LEU A 180 32.29 -17.04 5.26
CA LEU A 180 31.01 -17.55 5.80
C LEU A 180 30.41 -16.59 6.83
N MET A 181 31.24 -15.93 7.63
CA MET A 181 30.78 -14.93 8.59
C MET A 181 30.17 -13.72 7.89
N LYS A 182 30.84 -13.20 6.86
CA LYS A 182 30.29 -12.10 6.05
C LYS A 182 29.00 -12.53 5.36
N ASP A 183 28.89 -13.77 4.88
CA ASP A 183 27.64 -14.28 4.30
C ASP A 183 26.50 -14.26 5.32
N ALA A 184 26.72 -14.74 6.55
CA ALA A 184 25.72 -14.70 7.60
C ALA A 184 25.28 -13.26 7.92
N VAL A 185 26.22 -12.31 7.97
CA VAL A 185 25.92 -10.88 8.17
C VAL A 185 25.08 -10.32 7.02
N HIS A 186 25.43 -10.61 5.76
CA HIS A 186 24.64 -10.16 4.61
C HIS A 186 23.25 -10.79 4.58
N LEU A 187 23.12 -12.05 4.96
CA LEU A 187 21.83 -12.73 5.04
C LEU A 187 20.92 -12.07 6.09
N LEU A 188 21.42 -11.88 7.31
CA LEU A 188 20.67 -11.22 8.39
C LEU A 188 20.33 -9.77 8.03
N HIS A 189 21.31 -9.01 7.54
CA HIS A 189 21.11 -7.63 7.12
C HIS A 189 20.10 -7.54 5.96
N GLY A 190 20.17 -8.45 4.99
CA GLY A 190 19.22 -8.52 3.89
C GLY A 190 17.79 -8.83 4.33
N ILE A 191 17.61 -9.70 5.33
CA ILE A 191 16.29 -9.95 5.94
C ILE A 191 15.77 -8.67 6.60
N VAL A 192 16.60 -8.01 7.43
CA VAL A 192 16.23 -6.76 8.11
C VAL A 192 15.85 -5.68 7.10
N VAL A 193 16.66 -5.45 6.07
CA VAL A 193 16.43 -4.45 5.02
C VAL A 193 15.20 -4.79 4.16
N THR A 194 14.94 -6.08 3.93
CA THR A 194 13.73 -6.51 3.21
C THR A 194 12.48 -6.17 4.00
N VAL A 195 12.46 -6.48 5.30
CA VAL A 195 11.32 -6.24 6.19
C VAL A 195 11.13 -4.75 6.48
N THR A 196 12.17 -4.04 6.90
CA THR A 196 12.08 -2.61 7.24
C THR A 196 11.88 -1.75 5.99
N GLY A 197 12.55 -2.07 4.88
CA GLY A 197 12.39 -1.36 3.61
C GLY A 197 11.02 -1.60 2.94
N ALA A 198 10.32 -2.68 3.28
CA ALA A 198 8.94 -2.88 2.83
C ALA A 198 7.99 -1.92 3.58
N ILE A 199 8.25 -1.61 4.85
CA ILE A 199 7.40 -0.80 5.71
C ILE A 199 7.96 0.63 5.81
N THR A 200 7.76 1.44 4.77
CA THR A 200 8.17 2.85 4.78
C THR A 200 7.31 3.68 5.75
N ARG A 201 7.92 4.63 6.49
CA ARG A 201 7.18 5.58 7.36
C ARG A 201 6.03 6.26 6.62
N ARG A 202 6.24 6.67 5.36
CA ARG A 202 5.18 7.28 4.53
C ARG A 202 3.97 6.37 4.35
N HIS A 203 4.16 5.06 4.19
CA HIS A 203 3.06 4.11 4.07
C HIS A 203 2.34 3.87 5.40
N LEU A 204 3.10 3.80 6.50
CA LEU A 204 2.54 3.74 7.85
C LEU A 204 1.66 4.97 8.12
N PHE A 205 2.11 6.18 7.76
CA PHE A 205 1.31 7.40 7.91
C PHE A 205 0.10 7.44 6.98
N GLN A 206 0.26 7.07 5.71
CA GLN A 206 -0.85 7.07 4.73
C GLN A 206 -1.93 6.02 5.05
N ASN A 207 -1.57 4.93 5.73
CA ASN A 207 -2.50 3.85 6.09
C ASN A 207 -2.67 3.72 7.61
N ALA A 208 -2.33 4.77 8.38
CA ALA A 208 -2.32 4.71 9.84
C ALA A 208 -3.68 4.30 10.40
N GLU A 209 -4.76 4.75 9.76
CA GLU A 209 -6.13 4.42 10.15
C GLU A 209 -6.47 2.96 9.87
N GLN A 210 -6.14 2.43 8.68
CA GLN A 210 -6.37 1.02 8.37
C GLN A 210 -5.53 0.11 9.27
N ILE A 211 -4.29 0.50 9.57
CA ILE A 211 -3.42 -0.23 10.48
C ILE A 211 -3.99 -0.20 11.90
N ALA A 212 -4.44 0.96 12.38
CA ALA A 212 -5.07 1.08 13.70
C ALA A 212 -6.32 0.21 13.80
N LEU A 213 -7.20 0.22 12.78
CA LEU A 213 -8.36 -0.67 12.72
C LEU A 213 -7.96 -2.15 12.74
N PHE A 214 -6.96 -2.54 11.95
CA PHE A 214 -6.48 -3.92 11.90
C PHE A 214 -5.94 -4.38 13.27
N VAL A 215 -5.17 -3.53 13.94
CA VAL A 215 -4.63 -3.82 15.29
C VAL A 215 -5.75 -3.90 16.32
N CYS A 216 -6.69 -2.96 16.31
CA CYS A 216 -7.86 -2.98 17.19
C CYS A 216 -8.72 -4.23 16.96
N ASP A 217 -8.97 -4.62 15.72
CA ASP A 217 -9.71 -5.84 15.39
C ASP A 217 -9.01 -7.09 15.91
N ALA A 218 -7.69 -7.21 15.73
CA ALA A 218 -6.92 -8.34 16.25
C ALA A 218 -6.96 -8.41 17.78
N PHE A 219 -6.89 -7.25 18.44
CA PHE A 219 -7.07 -7.14 19.88
C PHE A 219 -8.47 -7.59 20.31
N PHE A 220 -9.54 -7.07 19.69
CA PHE A 220 -10.92 -7.46 20.03
C PHE A 220 -11.22 -8.92 19.70
N CYS A 221 -10.61 -9.50 18.66
CA CYS A 221 -10.68 -10.93 18.38
C CYS A 221 -10.11 -11.75 19.55
N THR A 222 -8.98 -11.33 20.10
CA THR A 222 -8.34 -11.99 21.24
C THR A 222 -9.14 -11.78 22.52
N PHE A 223 -9.57 -10.54 22.77
CA PHE A 223 -10.30 -10.15 23.97
C PHE A 223 -11.68 -10.80 24.06
N SER A 224 -12.47 -10.75 22.98
CA SER A 224 -13.80 -11.41 22.94
C SER A 224 -13.71 -12.90 23.17
N TYR A 225 -12.70 -13.56 22.60
CA TYR A 225 -12.49 -14.99 22.74
C TYR A 225 -12.14 -15.38 24.18
N PHE A 226 -11.21 -14.64 24.80
CA PHE A 226 -10.87 -14.85 26.21
C PHE A 226 -12.08 -14.57 27.12
N LEU A 227 -12.78 -13.45 26.89
CA LEU A 227 -13.95 -13.07 27.67
C LEU A 227 -15.09 -14.09 27.55
N ALA A 228 -15.30 -14.69 26.37
CA ALA A 228 -16.30 -15.72 26.18
C ALA A 228 -15.99 -17.00 26.98
N TYR A 229 -14.71 -17.37 27.10
CA TYR A 229 -14.29 -18.45 27.98
C TYR A 229 -14.50 -18.09 29.45
N SER A 230 -14.08 -16.89 29.87
CA SER A 230 -14.28 -16.42 31.25
C SER A 230 -15.76 -16.41 31.63
N LEU A 231 -16.64 -15.91 30.76
CA LEU A 231 -18.09 -15.88 31.01
C LEU A 231 -18.70 -17.28 31.02
N ARG A 232 -18.26 -18.18 30.12
CA ARG A 232 -18.78 -19.54 30.06
C ARG A 232 -18.41 -20.36 31.30
N MET A 233 -17.29 -20.04 31.92
CA MET A 233 -16.73 -20.72 33.08
C MET A 233 -16.87 -19.93 34.38
N GLU A 234 -17.74 -18.91 34.39
CA GLU A 234 -18.05 -18.14 35.61
C GLU A 234 -16.81 -17.50 36.26
N GLY A 235 -15.79 -17.20 35.47
CA GLY A 235 -14.53 -16.58 35.90
C GLY A 235 -13.42 -17.56 36.29
N GLU A 236 -13.71 -18.85 36.43
CA GLU A 236 -12.72 -19.87 36.77
C GLU A 236 -12.19 -20.55 35.50
N LEU A 237 -10.92 -20.36 35.16
CA LEU A 237 -10.29 -20.95 33.98
C LEU A 237 -9.36 -22.11 34.37
N PRO A 238 -9.80 -23.38 34.29
CA PRO A 238 -8.93 -24.51 34.55
C PRO A 238 -7.70 -24.50 33.63
N PRO A 239 -6.53 -25.00 34.09
CA PRO A 239 -5.30 -25.03 33.29
C PRO A 239 -5.47 -25.71 31.93
N ILE A 240 -6.33 -26.74 31.85
CA ILE A 240 -6.65 -27.44 30.61
C ILE A 240 -7.29 -26.48 29.59
N GLN A 241 -8.22 -25.63 30.02
CA GLN A 241 -8.85 -24.66 29.12
C GLN A 241 -7.90 -23.54 28.72
N MET A 242 -7.04 -23.09 29.63
CA MET A 242 -5.99 -22.14 29.29
C MET A 242 -5.07 -22.67 28.18
N ALA A 243 -4.67 -23.95 28.25
CA ALA A 243 -3.89 -24.60 27.21
C ALA A 243 -4.65 -24.69 25.87
N VAL A 244 -5.95 -24.97 25.92
CA VAL A 244 -6.82 -24.95 24.73
C VAL A 244 -6.86 -23.54 24.12
N ILE A 245 -7.05 -22.49 24.93
CA ILE A 245 -7.05 -21.10 24.46
C ILE A 245 -5.73 -20.74 23.79
N ILE A 246 -4.59 -21.00 24.45
CA ILE A 246 -3.26 -20.66 23.90
C ILE A 246 -3.00 -21.37 22.58
N ARG A 247 -3.35 -22.66 22.48
CA ARG A 247 -3.19 -23.43 21.25
C ARG A 247 -4.15 -22.97 20.14
N THR A 248 -5.35 -22.52 20.52
CA THR A 248 -6.41 -22.15 19.57
C THR A 248 -6.32 -20.72 19.06
N LEU A 249 -5.82 -19.82 19.88
CA LEU A 249 -5.80 -18.38 19.62
C LEU A 249 -5.12 -17.99 18.29
N PRO A 250 -3.96 -18.56 17.88
CA PRO A 250 -3.29 -18.15 16.65
C PRO A 250 -4.18 -18.32 15.41
N TYR A 251 -4.87 -19.47 15.28
CA TYR A 251 -5.74 -19.68 14.13
C TYR A 251 -7.08 -18.94 14.25
N VAL A 252 -7.59 -18.72 15.46
CA VAL A 252 -8.77 -17.86 15.67
C VAL A 252 -8.49 -16.46 15.13
N VAL A 253 -7.35 -15.87 15.50
CA VAL A 253 -6.96 -14.53 15.02
C VAL A 253 -6.70 -14.56 13.51
N ILE A 254 -5.90 -15.50 12.99
CA ILE A 254 -5.59 -15.56 11.55
C ILE A 254 -6.86 -15.70 10.70
N VAL A 255 -7.76 -16.64 11.05
CA VAL A 255 -9.00 -16.88 10.29
C VAL A 255 -9.91 -15.66 10.35
N ARG A 256 -10.06 -15.00 11.51
CA ARG A 256 -10.85 -13.77 11.64
C ARG A 256 -10.28 -12.61 10.83
N MET A 257 -8.99 -12.33 10.97
CA MET A 257 -8.35 -11.23 10.24
C MET A 257 -8.45 -11.44 8.73
N PHE A 258 -8.31 -12.69 8.26
CA PHE A 258 -8.51 -13.00 6.84
C PHE A 258 -9.96 -12.82 6.40
N ALA A 259 -10.93 -13.29 7.18
CA ALA A 259 -12.35 -13.09 6.87
C ALA A 259 -12.71 -11.60 6.84
N PHE A 260 -12.21 -10.80 7.79
CA PHE A 260 -12.45 -9.37 7.83
C PHE A 260 -11.87 -8.65 6.62
N ALA A 261 -10.65 -9.01 6.22
CA ALA A 261 -10.05 -8.51 5.00
C ALA A 261 -10.88 -8.89 3.76
N TYR A 262 -11.35 -10.14 3.68
CA TYR A 262 -12.17 -10.63 2.57
C TYR A 262 -13.51 -9.88 2.43
N PHE A 263 -14.21 -9.63 3.54
CA PHE A 263 -15.45 -8.84 3.54
C PHE A 263 -15.22 -7.32 3.42
N GLY A 264 -13.97 -6.89 3.24
CA GLY A 264 -13.63 -5.51 2.94
C GLY A 264 -13.72 -4.56 4.13
N LEU A 265 -13.49 -5.04 5.36
CA LEU A 265 -13.50 -4.20 6.57
C LEU A 265 -12.34 -3.17 6.62
N TYR A 266 -11.36 -3.31 5.72
CA TYR A 266 -10.18 -2.43 5.61
C TYR A 266 -10.09 -1.69 4.26
N GLY A 267 -11.08 -1.84 3.37
CA GLY A 267 -11.05 -1.29 2.01
C GLY A 267 -11.61 0.12 1.86
N THR A 268 -12.46 0.58 2.79
CA THR A 268 -13.11 1.91 2.70
C THR A 268 -12.37 2.90 3.59
N LEU A 269 -12.01 4.08 3.05
CA LEU A 269 -11.64 5.23 3.90
C LEU A 269 -12.79 5.46 4.88
N ILE A 270 -12.48 5.58 6.18
CA ILE A 270 -13.43 5.75 7.31
C ILE A 270 -14.10 7.14 7.22
N ARG A 271 -14.81 7.39 6.13
CA ARG A 271 -15.58 8.61 5.86
C ARG A 271 -17.08 8.33 5.99
N TYR A 272 -17.48 7.06 5.86
CA TYR A 272 -18.86 6.62 6.00
C TYR A 272 -18.91 5.24 6.69
N VAL A 273 -18.85 5.19 8.03
CA VAL A 273 -19.42 4.02 8.73
C VAL A 273 -20.92 4.11 8.51
N SER A 274 -21.42 3.30 7.58
CA SER A 274 -22.84 3.11 7.28
C SER A 274 -23.34 1.82 7.92
N PHE A 275 -24.64 1.56 7.82
CA PHE A 275 -25.20 0.24 8.14
C PHE A 275 -24.48 -0.90 7.39
N ASP A 276 -23.90 -0.62 6.23
CA ASP A 276 -23.15 -1.62 5.45
C ASP A 276 -21.90 -2.11 6.18
N GLU A 277 -21.23 -1.27 6.97
CA GLU A 277 -20.07 -1.71 7.75
C GLU A 277 -20.46 -2.68 8.86
N VAL A 278 -21.59 -2.44 9.54
CA VAL A 278 -22.13 -3.36 10.55
C VAL A 278 -22.48 -4.69 9.89
N ILE A 279 -23.11 -4.66 8.70
CA ILE A 279 -23.40 -5.89 7.94
C ILE A 279 -22.12 -6.64 7.58
N LYS A 280 -21.07 -5.94 7.14
CA LYS A 280 -19.76 -6.56 6.84
C LYS A 280 -19.14 -7.19 8.09
N VAL A 281 -19.20 -6.52 9.24
CA VAL A 281 -18.74 -7.06 10.53
C VAL A 281 -19.50 -8.34 10.89
N VAL A 282 -20.83 -8.33 10.80
CA VAL A 282 -21.66 -9.51 11.09
C VAL A 282 -21.33 -10.66 10.13
N LYS A 283 -21.22 -10.40 8.82
CA LYS A 283 -20.83 -11.42 7.82
C LYS A 283 -19.45 -11.99 8.12
N GLY A 284 -18.46 -11.14 8.36
CA GLY A 284 -17.09 -11.55 8.68
C GLY A 284 -17.00 -12.37 9.96
N ALA A 285 -17.66 -11.93 11.03
CA ALA A 285 -17.70 -12.64 12.31
C ALA A 285 -18.39 -14.00 12.17
N THR A 286 -19.49 -14.06 11.43
CA THR A 286 -20.25 -15.31 11.22
C THR A 286 -19.45 -16.34 10.42
N VAL A 287 -18.92 -15.94 9.26
CA VAL A 287 -18.14 -16.86 8.41
C VAL A 287 -16.87 -17.32 9.12
N SER A 288 -16.13 -16.41 9.76
CA SER A 288 -14.93 -16.81 10.52
C SER A 288 -15.26 -17.73 11.68
N SER A 289 -16.34 -17.51 12.42
CA SER A 289 -16.76 -18.39 13.53
C SER A 289 -17.11 -19.80 13.04
N ILE A 290 -17.83 -19.92 11.92
CA ILE A 290 -18.12 -21.22 11.28
C ILE A 290 -16.82 -21.92 10.87
N LEU A 291 -15.90 -21.20 10.21
CA LEU A 291 -14.61 -21.75 9.78
C LEU A 291 -13.76 -22.22 10.97
N ILE A 292 -13.77 -21.48 12.08
CA ILE A 292 -13.06 -21.85 13.31
C ILE A 292 -13.69 -23.12 13.93
N ILE A 293 -15.02 -23.22 13.99
CA ILE A 293 -15.70 -24.44 14.48
C ILE A 293 -15.30 -25.65 13.63
N LEU A 294 -15.31 -25.51 12.30
CA LEU A 294 -14.89 -26.58 11.40
C LEU A 294 -13.41 -26.94 11.62
N LEU A 295 -12.53 -25.94 11.72
CA LEU A 295 -11.11 -26.14 11.91
C LEU A 295 -10.79 -26.86 13.23
N THR A 296 -11.40 -26.44 14.33
CA THR A 296 -11.24 -27.08 15.65
C THR A 296 -11.76 -28.53 15.64
N PHE A 297 -12.85 -28.80 14.93
CA PHE A 297 -13.35 -30.16 14.71
C PHE A 297 -12.34 -31.04 13.96
N PHE A 298 -11.76 -30.56 12.86
CA PHE A 298 -10.77 -31.33 12.08
C PHE A 298 -9.44 -31.53 12.80
N ILE A 299 -9.02 -30.57 13.64
CA ILE A 299 -7.82 -30.69 14.49
C ILE A 299 -8.05 -31.72 15.62
N GLY A 300 -9.30 -32.15 15.85
CA GLY A 300 -9.65 -33.13 16.88
C GLY A 300 -9.82 -32.52 18.27
N GLU A 301 -9.96 -31.20 18.37
CA GLU A 301 -10.04 -30.51 19.65
C GLU A 301 -11.46 -30.55 20.25
N ARG A 302 -11.80 -31.67 20.88
CA ARG A 302 -13.15 -31.92 21.42
C ARG A 302 -13.43 -31.24 22.75
N SER A 303 -12.40 -30.80 23.47
CA SER A 303 -12.52 -30.14 24.78
C SER A 303 -13.06 -28.72 24.70
N HIS A 304 -13.23 -28.17 23.49
CA HIS A 304 -13.70 -26.81 23.29
C HIS A 304 -15.23 -26.73 23.44
N PRO A 305 -15.77 -25.98 24.43
CA PRO A 305 -17.22 -25.87 24.59
C PRO A 305 -17.82 -25.10 23.41
N ARG A 306 -18.81 -25.68 22.73
CA ARG A 306 -19.42 -25.07 21.53
C ARG A 306 -20.15 -23.76 21.82
N SER A 307 -20.69 -23.62 23.03
CA SER A 307 -21.33 -22.39 23.50
C SER A 307 -20.38 -21.20 23.53
N VAL A 308 -19.06 -21.43 23.69
CA VAL A 308 -18.06 -20.35 23.69
C VAL A 308 -18.06 -19.63 22.35
N PHE A 309 -18.21 -20.35 21.22
CA PHE A 309 -18.24 -19.70 19.90
C PHE A 309 -19.45 -18.78 19.72
N ALA A 310 -20.61 -19.13 20.29
CA ALA A 310 -21.80 -18.29 20.22
C ALA A 310 -21.68 -17.05 21.10
N ILE A 311 -21.17 -17.22 22.33
CA ILE A 311 -20.90 -16.13 23.28
C ILE A 311 -19.86 -15.17 22.69
N ASP A 312 -18.74 -15.72 22.19
CA ASP A 312 -17.69 -14.96 21.54
C ASP A 312 -18.22 -14.22 20.31
N TRP A 313 -18.99 -14.87 19.41
CA TRP A 313 -19.52 -14.23 18.21
C TRP A 313 -20.36 -12.99 18.57
N PHE A 314 -21.22 -13.11 19.58
CA PHE A 314 -22.05 -11.99 20.04
C PHE A 314 -21.20 -10.85 20.61
N ILE A 315 -20.27 -11.18 21.53
CA ILE A 315 -19.37 -10.20 22.16
C ILE A 315 -18.49 -9.51 21.11
N LEU A 316 -17.95 -10.27 20.17
CA LEU A 316 -17.11 -9.78 19.09
C LEU A 316 -17.87 -8.78 18.22
N VAL A 317 -19.06 -9.14 17.74
CA VAL A 317 -19.88 -8.22 16.91
C VAL A 317 -20.18 -6.93 17.68
N CYS A 318 -20.56 -7.02 18.96
CA CYS A 318 -20.83 -5.87 19.81
C CYS A 318 -19.60 -4.96 19.97
N PHE A 319 -18.43 -5.51 20.30
CA PHE A 319 -17.20 -4.73 20.42
C PHE A 319 -16.79 -4.11 19.08
N LEU A 320 -16.78 -4.89 18.00
CA LEU A 320 -16.36 -4.43 16.68
C LEU A 320 -17.27 -3.30 16.17
N ALA A 321 -18.59 -3.45 16.28
CA ALA A 321 -19.52 -2.38 15.93
C ALA A 321 -19.35 -1.15 16.85
N GLY A 322 -19.29 -1.37 18.17
CA GLY A 322 -19.22 -0.32 19.17
C GLY A 322 -17.96 0.55 19.06
N TYR A 323 -16.78 -0.07 18.92
CA TYR A 323 -15.53 0.69 18.80
C TYR A 323 -15.46 1.41 17.45
N ARG A 324 -15.97 0.83 16.35
CA ARG A 324 -15.97 1.48 15.02
C ARG A 324 -16.87 2.69 14.98
N LEU A 325 -18.06 2.59 15.57
CA LEU A 325 -18.97 3.73 15.75
C LEU A 325 -18.31 4.83 16.61
N SER A 326 -17.67 4.45 17.72
CA SER A 326 -16.93 5.37 18.59
C SER A 326 -15.75 6.03 17.88
N PHE A 327 -14.96 5.28 17.13
CA PHE A 327 -13.79 5.76 16.40
C PHE A 327 -14.19 6.75 15.30
N LYS A 328 -15.29 6.48 14.58
CA LYS A 328 -15.89 7.45 13.66
C LYS A 328 -16.35 8.70 14.40
N ALA A 329 -17.12 8.58 15.47
CA ALA A 329 -17.64 9.73 16.20
C ALA A 329 -16.49 10.63 16.71
N LEU A 330 -15.43 10.02 17.26
CA LEU A 330 -14.23 10.72 17.69
C LEU A 330 -13.51 11.39 16.52
N ARG A 331 -13.35 10.69 15.40
CA ARG A 331 -12.73 11.24 14.19
C ARG A 331 -13.54 12.41 13.63
N ASP A 332 -14.85 12.28 13.49
CA ASP A 332 -15.74 13.32 13.01
C ASP A 332 -15.69 14.54 13.95
N TYR A 333 -15.63 14.32 15.27
CA TYR A 333 -15.45 15.39 16.25
C TYR A 333 -14.09 16.09 16.13
N LEU A 334 -12.98 15.34 16.03
CA LEU A 334 -11.63 15.88 15.87
C LEU A 334 -11.45 16.58 14.53
N ASN A 335 -12.01 16.03 13.45
CA ASN A 335 -11.99 16.62 12.12
C ASN A 335 -12.82 17.89 12.08
N ARG A 336 -14.00 17.96 12.71
CA ARG A 336 -14.76 19.21 12.87
C ARG A 336 -13.98 20.31 13.57
N ARG A 337 -13.05 19.96 14.48
CA ARG A 337 -12.10 20.92 15.09
C ARG A 337 -10.98 21.36 14.13
N LYS A 338 -10.58 20.53 13.18
CA LYS A 338 -9.63 20.87 12.10
C LYS A 338 -10.31 21.59 10.92
N ASP A 339 -11.61 21.40 10.71
CA ASP A 339 -12.37 21.87 9.55
C ASP A 339 -12.76 23.35 9.58
N LYS A 340 -12.38 24.10 10.63
CA LYS A 340 -12.39 25.57 10.58
C LYS A 340 -11.44 26.16 9.51
N SER A 341 -10.69 25.31 8.80
CA SER A 341 -9.79 25.68 7.71
C SER A 341 -10.34 25.43 6.30
N HIS A 342 -11.43 24.68 6.10
CA HIS A 342 -12.02 24.48 4.78
C HIS A 342 -13.12 25.51 4.52
N LYS A 343 -12.71 26.66 3.98
CA LYS A 343 -13.64 27.74 3.62
C LYS A 343 -14.40 27.38 2.35
N ASN A 344 -15.70 27.68 2.30
CA ASN A 344 -16.49 27.68 1.08
C ASN A 344 -16.20 28.95 0.28
N PHE A 345 -15.61 28.78 -0.91
CA PHE A 345 -15.24 29.86 -1.80
C PHE A 345 -16.29 30.09 -2.88
N LEU A 346 -16.57 31.37 -3.14
CA LEU A 346 -17.30 31.84 -4.32
C LEU A 346 -16.35 32.63 -5.22
N ILE A 347 -16.26 32.31 -6.50
CA ILE A 347 -15.34 33.02 -7.43
C ILE A 347 -16.12 34.07 -8.22
N TYR A 348 -15.66 35.32 -8.15
CA TYR A 348 -16.21 36.42 -8.91
C TYR A 348 -15.40 36.68 -10.18
N GLY A 349 -16.03 36.44 -11.33
CA GLY A 349 -15.45 36.47 -12.66
C GLY A 349 -15.36 35.08 -13.29
N ALA A 350 -16.35 34.70 -14.12
CA ALA A 350 -16.37 33.46 -14.90
C ALA A 350 -15.67 33.68 -16.26
N GLY A 351 -14.34 33.84 -16.21
CA GLY A 351 -13.48 33.97 -17.38
C GLY A 351 -12.13 33.30 -17.16
N ASN A 352 -11.14 33.62 -17.99
CA ASN A 352 -9.79 33.02 -17.89
C ASN A 352 -9.14 33.23 -16.51
N MET A 353 -9.36 34.39 -15.88
CA MET A 353 -8.86 34.66 -14.52
C MET A 353 -9.59 33.82 -13.47
N GLY A 354 -10.90 33.59 -13.63
CA GLY A 354 -11.67 32.69 -12.78
C GLY A 354 -11.24 31.23 -12.90
N ASP A 355 -10.87 30.77 -14.09
CA ASP A 355 -10.27 29.43 -14.27
C ASP A 355 -8.93 29.32 -13.53
N LEU A 356 -8.06 30.32 -13.68
CA LEU A 356 -6.80 30.36 -12.95
C LEU A 356 -7.00 30.38 -11.43
N ALA A 357 -7.95 31.16 -10.92
CA ALA A 357 -8.31 31.20 -9.51
C ALA A 357 -8.86 29.84 -9.01
N LEU A 358 -9.72 29.19 -9.80
CA LEU A 358 -10.24 27.85 -9.49
C LEU A 358 -9.10 26.82 -9.41
N ARG A 359 -8.17 26.85 -10.37
CA ARG A 359 -6.99 25.97 -10.37
C ARG A 359 -6.09 26.23 -9.19
N TYR A 360 -5.86 27.50 -8.85
CA TYR A 360 -5.07 27.91 -7.69
C TYR A 360 -5.68 27.39 -6.38
N LEU A 361 -6.97 27.62 -6.15
CA LEU A 361 -7.68 27.15 -4.95
C LEU A 361 -7.68 25.62 -4.83
N ARG A 362 -7.83 24.90 -5.95
CA ARG A 362 -7.74 23.43 -5.99
C ARG A 362 -6.33 22.93 -5.71
N MET A 363 -5.31 23.60 -6.24
CA MET A 363 -3.90 23.22 -6.06
C MET A 363 -3.43 23.40 -4.61
N GLN A 364 -3.85 24.49 -3.97
CA GLN A 364 -3.54 24.80 -2.57
C GLN A 364 -4.38 23.99 -1.56
N ALA A 365 -5.37 23.22 -2.03
CA ALA A 365 -6.39 22.59 -1.19
C ALA A 365 -7.02 23.57 -0.19
N ALA A 366 -7.22 24.82 -0.63
CA ALA A 366 -7.60 25.94 0.23
C ALA A 366 -9.04 25.83 0.77
N GLY A 367 -9.90 25.09 0.07
CA GLY A 367 -11.30 24.90 0.45
C GLY A 367 -12.16 24.40 -0.70
N ASN A 368 -13.48 24.41 -0.49
CA ASN A 368 -14.45 23.97 -1.48
C ASN A 368 -14.92 25.16 -2.33
N VAL A 369 -14.77 25.09 -3.64
CA VAL A 369 -15.31 26.13 -4.54
C VAL A 369 -16.75 25.77 -4.90
N VAL A 370 -17.68 26.57 -4.40
CA VAL A 370 -19.11 26.30 -4.50
C VAL A 370 -19.65 26.66 -5.89
N ALA A 371 -19.31 27.85 -6.38
CA ALA A 371 -19.85 28.38 -7.63
C ALA A 371 -19.05 29.58 -8.16
N PHE A 372 -19.42 30.00 -9.37
CA PHE A 372 -19.02 31.29 -9.94
C PHE A 372 -20.15 32.32 -9.85
N ILE A 373 -19.80 33.59 -9.84
CA ILE A 373 -20.68 34.72 -10.12
C ILE A 373 -20.02 35.61 -11.19
N ASP A 374 -20.82 36.15 -12.12
CA ASP A 374 -20.34 37.00 -13.21
C ASP A 374 -21.48 37.93 -13.63
N ASP A 375 -21.17 39.20 -13.89
CA ASP A 375 -22.18 40.19 -14.26
C ASP A 375 -22.62 40.08 -15.72
N ASP A 376 -21.90 39.32 -16.56
CA ASP A 376 -22.35 39.05 -17.92
C ASP A 376 -23.62 38.17 -17.88
N PRO A 377 -24.80 38.71 -18.26
CA PRO A 377 -26.06 37.97 -18.19
C PRO A 377 -26.05 36.73 -19.09
N LYS A 378 -25.17 36.67 -20.10
CA LYS A 378 -25.04 35.51 -20.98
C LYS A 378 -24.38 34.31 -20.30
N LYS A 379 -23.73 34.49 -19.15
CA LYS A 379 -23.01 33.44 -18.42
C LYS A 379 -23.81 32.89 -17.24
N ILE A 380 -24.76 33.65 -16.71
CA ILE A 380 -25.61 33.24 -15.59
C ILE A 380 -26.34 31.92 -15.94
N ARG A 381 -26.41 30.99 -14.99
CA ARG A 381 -26.93 29.62 -15.10
C ARG A 381 -26.16 28.67 -16.02
N LYS A 382 -25.11 29.12 -16.70
CA LYS A 382 -24.22 28.21 -17.45
C LYS A 382 -23.26 27.50 -16.50
N SER A 383 -22.77 26.34 -16.94
CA SER A 383 -21.69 25.65 -16.24
C SER A 383 -20.34 26.09 -16.77
N PHE A 384 -19.42 26.37 -15.86
CA PHE A 384 -18.03 26.71 -16.11
C PHE A 384 -17.16 25.73 -15.32
N HIS A 385 -16.40 24.88 -16.03
CA HIS A 385 -15.56 23.81 -15.44
C HIS A 385 -16.27 22.91 -14.40
N GLY A 386 -17.54 22.57 -14.66
CA GLY A 386 -18.36 21.70 -13.81
C GLY A 386 -19.03 22.41 -12.62
N LEU A 387 -18.76 23.70 -12.41
CA LEU A 387 -19.45 24.56 -11.44
C LEU A 387 -20.48 25.44 -12.17
N LYS A 388 -21.53 25.89 -11.48
CA LYS A 388 -22.54 26.79 -12.08
C LYS A 388 -22.18 28.25 -11.81
N VAL A 389 -22.53 29.12 -12.75
CA VAL A 389 -22.59 30.56 -12.50
C VAL A 389 -23.97 30.86 -11.90
N LEU A 390 -24.01 31.14 -10.59
CA LEU A 390 -25.28 31.20 -9.85
C LEU A 390 -26.00 32.54 -9.95
N GLY A 391 -25.28 33.62 -10.26
CA GLY A 391 -25.82 34.97 -10.27
C GLY A 391 -24.77 36.01 -10.63
N ASN A 392 -25.11 37.26 -10.37
CA ASN A 392 -24.24 38.44 -10.53
C ASN A 392 -23.76 38.96 -9.16
N ARG A 393 -23.08 40.11 -9.14
CA ARG A 393 -22.59 40.71 -7.89
C ARG A 393 -23.68 41.12 -6.88
N TYR A 394 -24.90 41.43 -7.34
CA TYR A 394 -26.00 41.82 -6.46
C TYR A 394 -26.63 40.64 -5.73
N ASP A 395 -26.39 39.42 -6.20
CA ASP A 395 -26.90 38.19 -5.57
C ASP A 395 -26.03 37.71 -4.40
N ILE A 396 -24.89 38.36 -4.13
CA ILE A 396 -23.89 37.92 -3.13
C ILE A 396 -24.52 37.67 -1.76
N GLU A 397 -25.30 38.60 -1.24
CA GLU A 397 -25.91 38.49 0.08
C GLU A 397 -26.82 37.26 0.20
N SER A 398 -27.65 37.03 -0.84
CA SER A 398 -28.54 35.87 -0.90
C SER A 398 -27.77 34.56 -1.07
N LEU A 399 -26.71 34.55 -1.89
CA LEU A 399 -25.89 33.37 -2.13
C LEU A 399 -25.04 32.99 -0.91
N VAL A 400 -24.52 33.97 -0.17
CA VAL A 400 -23.77 33.75 1.07
C VAL A 400 -24.66 33.05 2.10
N GLY A 401 -25.88 33.53 2.30
CA GLY A 401 -26.84 32.92 3.22
C GLY A 401 -27.31 31.53 2.78
N LEU A 402 -27.58 31.34 1.48
CA LEU A 402 -28.18 30.10 0.97
C LEU A 402 -27.18 28.95 0.79
N TYR A 403 -25.92 29.27 0.46
CA TYR A 403 -24.88 28.26 0.20
C TYR A 403 -23.77 28.24 1.26
N GLY A 404 -23.85 29.07 2.30
CA GLY A 404 -22.87 29.10 3.40
C GLY A 404 -21.47 29.45 2.89
N ILE A 405 -21.33 30.57 2.20
CA ILE A 405 -20.06 31.04 1.63
C ILE A 405 -19.24 31.76 2.71
N ASP A 406 -17.98 31.37 2.89
CA ASP A 406 -17.07 31.96 3.89
C ASP A 406 -16.14 33.02 3.28
N GLN A 407 -15.79 32.88 2.00
CA GLN A 407 -14.85 33.77 1.33
C GLN A 407 -15.16 33.94 -0.17
N ILE A 408 -14.99 35.16 -0.69
CA ILE A 408 -15.16 35.49 -2.10
C ILE A 408 -13.80 35.77 -2.74
N MET A 409 -13.47 35.06 -3.81
CA MET A 409 -12.25 35.25 -4.59
C MET A 409 -12.56 36.11 -5.81
N ILE A 410 -12.05 37.35 -5.84
CA ILE A 410 -12.24 38.31 -6.94
C ILE A 410 -11.19 38.06 -8.01
N ALA A 411 -11.62 37.53 -9.16
CA ALA A 411 -10.76 37.09 -10.25
C ALA A 411 -11.08 37.82 -11.57
N ILE A 412 -10.85 39.14 -11.60
CA ILE A 412 -11.09 40.00 -12.75
C ILE A 412 -9.80 40.73 -13.12
N ARG A 413 -9.39 40.66 -14.39
CA ARG A 413 -8.08 41.13 -14.88
C ARG A 413 -7.86 42.65 -14.76
N ASN A 414 -8.93 43.44 -14.79
CA ASN A 414 -8.85 44.90 -14.77
C ASN A 414 -10.16 45.49 -14.20
N ILE A 415 -10.45 45.18 -12.94
CA ILE A 415 -11.63 45.74 -12.26
C ILE A 415 -11.41 47.24 -12.02
N GLY A 416 -12.35 48.09 -12.42
CA GLY A 416 -12.29 49.52 -12.14
C GLY A 416 -12.22 49.79 -10.63
N SER A 417 -11.55 50.86 -10.21
CA SER A 417 -11.44 51.22 -8.79
C SER A 417 -12.81 51.39 -8.11
N GLU A 418 -13.78 51.98 -8.82
CA GLU A 418 -15.15 52.13 -8.34
C GLU A 418 -15.88 50.79 -8.21
N ASP A 419 -15.71 49.88 -9.19
CA ASP A 419 -16.31 48.54 -9.16
C ASP A 419 -15.75 47.67 -8.04
N LEU A 420 -14.45 47.79 -7.76
CA LEU A 420 -13.80 47.06 -6.68
C LEU A 420 -14.29 47.55 -5.31
N GLU A 421 -14.36 48.86 -5.10
CA GLU A 421 -14.91 49.43 -3.85
C GLU A 421 -16.38 49.04 -3.65
N HIS A 422 -17.16 49.04 -4.72
CA HIS A 422 -18.54 48.56 -4.66
C HIS A 422 -18.62 47.07 -4.27
N MET A 423 -17.77 46.21 -4.85
CA MET A 423 -17.68 44.80 -4.48
C MET A 423 -17.28 44.58 -3.03
N LYS A 424 -16.32 45.35 -2.52
CA LYS A 424 -15.92 45.30 -1.11
C LYS A 424 -17.09 45.65 -0.19
N SER A 425 -17.80 46.73 -0.50
CA SER A 425 -18.98 47.15 0.27
C SER A 425 -20.07 46.06 0.28
N LEU A 426 -20.28 45.36 -0.83
CA LEU A 426 -21.23 44.23 -0.89
C LEU A 426 -20.77 43.05 -0.03
N CYS A 427 -19.47 42.74 -0.02
CA CYS A 427 -18.92 41.69 0.84
C CYS A 427 -19.03 42.04 2.33
N GLU A 428 -18.79 43.31 2.69
CA GLU A 428 -18.93 43.81 4.06
C GLU A 428 -20.39 43.75 4.54
N LYS A 429 -21.34 44.19 3.70
CA LYS A 429 -22.78 44.08 4.01
C LYS A 429 -23.23 42.64 4.21
N ALA A 430 -22.71 41.71 3.40
CA ALA A 430 -22.99 40.29 3.51
C ALA A 430 -22.16 39.57 4.62
N ASN A 431 -21.30 40.30 5.35
CA ASN A 431 -20.41 39.78 6.39
C ASN A 431 -19.55 38.59 5.92
N VAL A 432 -18.98 38.68 4.71
CA VAL A 432 -18.15 37.63 4.10
C VAL A 432 -16.75 38.17 3.77
N GLY A 433 -15.71 37.35 3.98
CA GLY A 433 -14.34 37.74 3.64
C GLY A 433 -14.12 37.80 2.12
N TYR A 434 -13.21 38.65 1.65
CA TYR A 434 -12.84 38.69 0.23
C TYR A 434 -11.32 38.65 0.03
N GLU A 435 -10.88 38.12 -1.11
CA GLU A 435 -9.47 38.08 -1.52
C GLU A 435 -9.37 38.40 -3.01
N ILE A 436 -8.35 39.17 -3.41
CA ILE A 436 -8.14 39.56 -4.80
C ILE A 436 -7.11 38.62 -5.42
N PHE A 437 -7.50 37.94 -6.48
CA PHE A 437 -6.61 37.07 -7.24
C PHE A 437 -5.83 37.88 -8.27
N ALA A 438 -4.61 38.28 -7.91
CA ALA A 438 -3.65 38.92 -8.83
C ALA A 438 -2.53 37.93 -9.18
N LEU A 439 -2.20 37.82 -10.47
CA LEU A 439 -0.95 37.18 -10.87
C LEU A 439 0.18 38.15 -10.51
N ALA A 440 1.17 37.69 -9.73
CA ALA A 440 2.43 38.42 -9.62
C ALA A 440 3.01 38.55 -11.04
N ASN A 441 3.21 39.79 -11.48
CA ASN A 441 3.80 40.09 -12.79
C ASN A 441 5.22 39.51 -12.92
#